data_AF-A0A3E0DYI4-F1
#
_entry.id   AF-A0A3E0DYI4-F1
#
_cell.length_a   1.000
_cell.length_b   1.000
_cell.length_c   1.000
_cell.angle_alpha   90.00
_cell.angle_beta   90.00
_cell.angle_gamma   90.00
#
_symmetry.space_group_name_H-M   'P 1'
#
loop_
_entity.id
_entity.type
_entity.pdbx_description
1 polymer ?
#
loop_
_entity_poly.entity_id
_entity_poly.type
_entity_poly.pdbx_seq_one_letter_code
_entity_poly.pdbx_strand_id
1 'polypeptide(L)'
;MKTKSIIIAFALSIGLFTASCSNSSDENEGETIAPIEGKWSIVKVGTNVNGTETLSDPPQNVSGCDHDFINLKINNTLESGDYDSTVSPCALTTTSGTYSRAGSKLTLTRGGTSTTYDIVNLTVNELKIKNGTAVEVYIR
;
A
#
# COMPACT_ATOMS: atom_id res chain seq x y z
N MET A 1 -49.47 23.05 53.73
CA MET A 1 -48.39 22.04 53.73
C MET A 1 -48.91 20.77 53.08
N LYS A 2 -48.19 20.26 52.06
CA LYS A 2 -48.07 18.84 51.60
C LYS A 2 -49.34 18.23 50.97
N THR A 3 -49.33 17.57 49.81
CA THR A 3 -48.33 16.64 49.20
C THR A 3 -48.36 16.65 47.67
N LYS A 4 -47.27 16.11 47.09
CA LYS A 4 -46.86 16.09 45.69
C LYS A 4 -47.47 14.93 44.86
N SER A 5 -47.30 15.09 43.54
CA SER A 5 -46.97 14.07 42.52
C SER A 5 -48.04 13.09 42.05
N ILE A 6 -48.39 13.19 40.76
CA ILE A 6 -48.52 12.01 39.89
C ILE A 6 -47.75 12.27 38.59
N ILE A 7 -46.87 11.33 38.31
CA ILE A 7 -45.97 11.19 37.16
C ILE A 7 -46.80 10.71 35.95
N ILE A 8 -46.64 11.33 34.79
CA ILE A 8 -47.08 10.75 33.51
C ILE A 8 -45.87 10.71 32.59
N ALA A 9 -45.45 9.48 32.31
CA ALA A 9 -44.39 9.10 31.41
C ALA A 9 -44.72 9.52 29.97
N PHE A 10 -43.73 10.06 29.26
CA PHE A 10 -43.78 10.17 27.80
C PHE A 10 -42.62 9.36 27.21
N ALA A 11 -42.99 8.59 26.20
CA ALA A 11 -42.27 7.44 25.67
C ALA A 11 -40.89 7.78 25.07
N LEU A 12 -39.98 6.81 25.20
CA LEU A 12 -38.74 6.74 24.43
C LEU A 12 -39.06 6.68 22.93
N SER A 13 -38.67 7.71 22.18
CA SER A 13 -38.51 7.61 20.73
C SER A 13 -37.08 7.19 20.42
N ILE A 14 -36.88 5.90 20.16
CA ILE A 14 -35.66 5.38 19.54
C ILE A 14 -35.73 5.75 18.06
N GLY A 15 -34.92 6.73 17.64
CA GLY A 15 -34.70 7.02 16.23
C GLY A 15 -33.92 5.86 15.59
N LEU A 16 -34.61 5.02 14.83
CA LEU A 16 -33.97 4.12 13.88
C LEU A 16 -33.45 4.94 12.71
N PHE A 17 -32.14 5.21 12.71
CA PHE A 17 -31.46 5.62 11.49
C PHE A 17 -31.29 4.38 10.61
N THR A 18 -32.26 4.11 9.75
CA THR A 18 -32.04 3.24 8.59
C THR A 18 -31.23 4.05 7.58
N ALA A 19 -29.91 3.87 7.57
CA ALA A 19 -29.08 4.28 6.45
C ALA A 19 -29.44 3.39 5.25
N SER A 20 -30.45 3.80 4.50
CA SER A 20 -30.70 3.32 3.14
C SER A 20 -29.63 3.93 2.23
N CYS A 21 -28.53 3.22 2.03
CA CYS A 21 -27.76 3.37 0.81
C CYS A 21 -28.30 2.35 -0.21
N SER A 22 -28.81 2.94 -1.29
CA SER A 22 -29.43 2.37 -2.47
C SER A 22 -28.78 1.11 -3.01
N ASN A 23 -29.63 0.20 -3.49
CA ASN A 23 -29.31 -0.71 -4.59
C ASN A 23 -28.73 0.11 -5.76
N SER A 24 -27.40 0.15 -5.83
CA SER A 24 -26.67 0.31 -7.07
C SER A 24 -26.06 -1.05 -7.32
N SER A 25 -26.48 -1.67 -8.41
CA SER A 25 -25.85 -2.83 -9.00
C SER A 25 -24.39 -2.51 -9.31
N ASP A 26 -23.51 -2.74 -8.34
CA ASP A 26 -22.09 -2.89 -8.55
C ASP A 26 -21.68 -4.19 -7.89
N GLU A 27 -21.50 -5.20 -8.72
CA GLU A 27 -20.84 -6.45 -8.38
C GLU A 27 -19.36 -6.14 -8.11
N ASN A 28 -19.06 -5.66 -6.92
CA ASN A 28 -17.75 -5.81 -6.32
C ASN A 28 -17.99 -6.20 -4.87
N GLU A 29 -18.27 -7.50 -4.69
CA GLU A 29 -18.09 -8.20 -3.44
C GLU A 29 -16.80 -7.72 -2.79
N GLY A 30 -16.83 -7.43 -1.49
CA GLY A 30 -15.71 -6.87 -0.76
C GLY A 30 -14.46 -7.73 -0.89
N GLU A 31 -13.65 -7.46 -1.91
CA GLU A 31 -12.29 -7.96 -2.00
C GLU A 31 -11.58 -7.42 -0.77
N THR A 32 -11.18 -8.33 0.12
CA THR A 32 -10.24 -7.99 1.18
C THR A 32 -8.90 -7.71 0.49
N ILE A 33 -8.73 -6.48 0.03
CA ILE A 33 -7.49 -6.03 -0.59
C ILE A 33 -6.41 -6.13 0.49
N ALA A 34 -5.38 -6.95 0.25
CA ALA A 34 -4.24 -7.02 1.16
C ALA A 34 -3.67 -5.61 1.38
N PRO A 35 -3.33 -5.24 2.64
CA PRO A 35 -2.76 -3.93 2.93
C PRO A 35 -1.44 -3.81 2.17
N ILE A 36 -1.24 -2.67 1.50
CA ILE A 36 -0.01 -2.39 0.76
C ILE A 36 1.07 -1.81 1.69
N GLU A 37 0.65 -1.35 2.87
CA GLU A 37 1.50 -0.83 3.92
C GLU A 37 2.47 -1.92 4.38
N GLY A 38 3.75 -1.56 4.47
CA GLY A 38 4.81 -2.47 4.86
C GLY A 38 6.18 -2.11 4.29
N LYS A 39 7.20 -2.77 4.81
CA LYS A 39 8.56 -2.76 4.28
C LYS A 39 8.69 -3.90 3.26
N TRP A 40 8.99 -3.53 2.03
CA TRP A 40 9.04 -4.38 0.86
C TRP A 40 10.46 -4.36 0.30
N SER A 41 11.14 -5.50 0.37
CA SER A 41 12.51 -5.71 -0.10
C SER A 41 12.49 -6.16 -1.55
N ILE A 42 13.23 -5.49 -2.44
CA ILE A 42 13.26 -5.84 -3.86
C ILE A 42 14.06 -7.12 -4.07
N VAL A 43 13.46 -8.12 -4.73
CA VAL A 43 14.08 -9.43 -4.96
C VAL A 43 14.26 -9.77 -6.42
N LYS A 44 13.50 -9.12 -7.32
CA LYS A 44 13.66 -9.27 -8.76
C LYS A 44 13.36 -7.97 -9.48
N VAL A 45 14.08 -7.76 -10.57
CA VAL A 45 13.75 -6.76 -11.60
C VAL A 45 13.69 -7.45 -12.95
N GLY A 46 13.03 -6.84 -13.92
CA GLY A 46 12.99 -7.42 -15.25
C GLY A 46 12.05 -6.72 -16.20
N THR A 47 11.61 -7.45 -17.21
CA THR A 47 10.67 -6.95 -18.21
C THR A 47 9.52 -7.91 -18.44
N ASN A 48 8.37 -7.35 -18.81
CA ASN A 48 7.23 -8.08 -19.34
C ASN A 48 6.93 -7.56 -20.75
N VAL A 49 7.22 -8.37 -21.76
CA VAL A 49 6.99 -8.06 -23.18
C VAL A 49 6.00 -9.08 -23.72
N ASN A 50 4.85 -8.59 -24.19
CA ASN A 50 3.77 -9.43 -24.74
C ASN A 50 3.35 -10.59 -23.80
N GLY A 51 3.30 -10.32 -22.49
CA GLY A 51 2.91 -11.32 -21.48
C GLY A 51 4.01 -12.30 -21.08
N THR A 52 5.18 -12.26 -21.73
CA THR A 52 6.34 -13.04 -21.31
C THR A 52 7.18 -12.23 -20.34
N GLU A 53 7.35 -12.76 -19.13
CA GLU A 53 8.16 -12.14 -18.08
C GLU A 53 9.58 -12.72 -18.08
N THR A 54 10.58 -11.84 -18.02
CA THR A 54 11.99 -12.20 -17.80
C THR A 54 12.49 -11.45 -16.58
N LEU A 55 12.79 -12.18 -15.51
CA LEU A 55 13.24 -11.63 -14.23
C LEU A 55 14.69 -12.05 -13.94
N SER A 56 15.44 -11.15 -13.32
CA SER A 56 16.78 -11.38 -12.78
C SER A 56 16.90 -10.80 -11.37
N ASP A 57 17.99 -11.14 -10.68
CA ASP A 57 18.32 -10.48 -9.42
C ASP A 57 18.53 -8.97 -9.68
N PRO A 58 18.11 -8.09 -8.74
CA PRO A 58 18.31 -6.66 -8.86
C PRO A 58 19.81 -6.35 -8.87
N PRO A 59 20.35 -5.74 -9.95
CA PRO A 59 21.79 -5.48 -10.06
C PRO A 59 22.29 -4.46 -9.04
N GLN A 60 21.39 -3.67 -8.45
CA GLN A 60 21.71 -2.72 -7.40
C GLN A 60 21.92 -3.37 -6.02
N ASN A 61 21.37 -4.58 -5.79
CA ASN A 61 21.56 -5.25 -4.50
C ASN A 61 23.03 -5.69 -4.36
N VAL A 62 23.70 -5.21 -3.31
CA VAL A 62 25.08 -5.59 -3.01
C VAL A 62 25.15 -6.95 -2.33
N SER A 63 25.97 -7.85 -2.88
CA SER A 63 26.18 -9.19 -2.31
C SER A 63 26.64 -9.12 -0.85
N GLY A 64 25.92 -9.81 0.04
CA GLY A 64 26.20 -9.85 1.48
C GLY A 64 25.53 -8.74 2.29
N CYS A 65 24.81 -7.82 1.63
CA CYS A 65 23.96 -6.83 2.28
C CYS A 65 22.49 -7.25 2.25
N ASP A 66 21.68 -6.57 3.05
CA ASP A 66 20.23 -6.62 2.89
C ASP A 66 19.85 -6.07 1.51
N HIS A 67 18.69 -6.48 1.01
CA HIS A 67 18.14 -5.94 -0.23
C HIS A 67 17.65 -4.50 -0.04
N ASP A 68 17.70 -3.72 -1.12
CA ASP A 68 17.03 -2.43 -1.19
C ASP A 68 15.54 -2.57 -0.90
N PHE A 69 14.93 -1.50 -0.40
CA PHE A 69 13.53 -1.57 0.01
C PHE A 69 12.73 -0.30 -0.28
N ILE A 70 11.41 -0.48 -0.31
CA ILE A 70 10.43 0.59 -0.11
C ILE A 70 9.62 0.29 1.14
N ASN A 71 9.41 1.28 1.99
CA ASN A 71 8.59 1.18 3.20
C ASN A 71 7.39 2.11 3.06
N LEU A 72 6.22 1.53 2.78
CA LEU A 72 4.96 2.24 2.59
C LEU A 72 4.25 2.33 3.95
N LYS A 73 4.19 3.54 4.53
CA LYS A 73 3.69 3.76 5.89
C LYS A 73 2.20 4.15 5.85
N ILE A 74 1.45 3.74 6.87
CA ILE A 74 -0.01 3.96 6.99
C ILE A 74 -0.47 5.43 6.86
N ASN A 75 0.44 6.39 7.02
CA ASN A 75 0.18 7.82 6.86
C ASN A 75 0.46 8.35 5.43
N ASN A 76 0.52 7.48 4.42
CA ASN A 76 0.83 7.79 3.02
C ASN A 76 2.24 8.37 2.79
N THR A 77 3.14 8.20 3.74
CA THR A 77 4.57 8.49 3.53
C THR A 77 5.30 7.24 3.09
N LEU A 78 6.36 7.42 2.30
CA LEU A 78 7.25 6.33 1.93
C LEU A 78 8.68 6.65 2.36
N GLU A 79 9.45 5.61 2.63
CA GLU A 79 10.90 5.68 2.76
C GLU A 79 11.50 4.57 1.91
N SER A 80 12.41 4.90 0.99
CA SER A 80 13.19 3.90 0.28
C SER A 80 14.60 3.83 0.82
N GLY A 81 15.15 2.62 0.93
CA GLY A 81 16.52 2.39 1.34
C GLY A 81 17.34 1.71 0.25
N ASP A 82 18.57 2.17 0.10
CA ASP A 82 19.59 1.65 -0.81
C ASP A 82 20.78 1.20 0.05
N TYR A 83 21.14 -0.08 -0.05
CA TYR A 83 22.31 -0.63 0.63
C TYR A 83 23.49 -0.71 -0.33
N ASP A 84 24.46 0.16 -0.14
CA ASP A 84 25.70 0.19 -0.93
C ASP A 84 26.93 -0.14 -0.08
N SER A 85 28.06 -0.41 -0.72
CA SER A 85 29.36 -0.56 -0.03
C SER A 85 30.41 0.43 -0.52
N THR A 86 29.96 1.56 -1.06
CA THR A 86 30.81 2.61 -1.63
C THR A 86 31.49 3.42 -0.52
N VAL A 87 30.76 3.72 0.56
CA VAL A 87 31.27 4.49 1.71
C VAL A 87 31.79 3.58 2.84
N SER A 88 31.00 2.57 3.21
CA SER A 88 31.34 1.55 4.21
C SER A 88 30.54 0.27 3.91
N PRO A 89 30.95 -0.91 4.39
CA PRO A 89 30.22 -2.15 4.13
C PRO A 89 28.72 -2.01 4.48
N CYS A 90 27.87 -2.29 3.50
CA CYS A 90 26.40 -2.23 3.61
C CYS A 90 25.86 -0.93 4.24
N ALA A 91 26.43 0.21 3.85
CA ALA A 91 25.91 1.52 4.22
C ALA A 91 24.49 1.71 3.66
N LEU A 92 23.57 2.11 4.52
CA LEU A 92 22.19 2.41 4.14
C LEU A 92 22.03 3.91 3.84
N THR A 93 21.63 4.24 2.62
CA THR A 93 21.12 5.57 2.26
C THR A 93 19.61 5.53 2.18
N THR A 94 18.91 6.46 2.83
CA THR A 94 17.45 6.56 2.77
C THR A 94 16.96 7.79 2.02
N THR A 95 15.84 7.63 1.32
CA THR A 95 15.12 8.72 0.64
C THR A 95 13.66 8.72 1.07
N SER A 96 13.21 9.83 1.65
CA SER A 96 11.81 10.03 2.04
C SER A 96 10.94 10.48 0.86
N GLY A 97 9.65 10.19 0.95
CA GLY A 97 8.66 10.58 -0.04
C GLY A 97 7.22 10.37 0.41
N THR A 98 6.30 10.38 -0.55
CA THR A 98 4.88 10.07 -0.35
C THR A 98 4.39 9.11 -1.40
N TYR A 99 3.41 8.28 -1.04
CA TYR A 99 2.76 7.40 -2.00
C TYR A 99 1.25 7.60 -1.98
N SER A 100 0.61 7.21 -3.06
CA SER A 100 -0.84 7.06 -3.14
C SER A 100 -1.18 5.77 -3.88
N ARG A 101 -2.34 5.20 -3.54
CA ARG A 101 -2.89 4.02 -4.21
C ARG A 101 -4.30 4.33 -4.67
N ALA A 102 -4.58 4.02 -5.93
CA ALA A 102 -5.92 4.12 -6.50
C ALA A 102 -6.21 2.84 -7.30
N GLY A 103 -7.01 1.95 -6.74
CA GLY A 103 -7.27 0.62 -7.33
C GLY A 103 -5.98 -0.18 -7.53
N SER A 104 -5.70 -0.52 -8.79
CA SER A 104 -4.50 -1.23 -9.24
C SER A 104 -3.32 -0.31 -9.59
N LYS A 105 -3.37 0.98 -9.24
CA LYS A 105 -2.28 1.92 -9.47
C LYS A 105 -1.59 2.30 -8.17
N LEU A 106 -0.26 2.28 -8.16
CA LEU A 106 0.59 2.77 -7.08
C LEU A 106 1.44 3.93 -7.60
N THR A 107 1.31 5.11 -7.00
CA THR A 107 2.13 6.27 -7.34
C THR A 107 3.13 6.52 -6.22
N LEU A 108 4.42 6.52 -6.55
CA LEU A 108 5.50 6.83 -5.63
C LEU A 108 6.09 8.20 -5.99
N THR A 109 6.21 9.09 -5.01
CA THR A 109 6.82 10.41 -5.17
C THR A 109 8.06 10.52 -4.29
N ARG A 110 9.24 10.64 -4.91
CA ARG A 110 10.55 10.73 -4.25
C ARG A 110 11.40 11.78 -4.94
N GLY A 111 12.11 12.60 -4.17
CA GLY A 111 13.00 13.64 -4.74
C GLY A 111 12.30 14.61 -5.71
N GLY A 112 11.00 14.88 -5.49
CA GLY A 112 10.19 15.74 -6.37
C GLY A 112 9.70 15.09 -7.67
N THR A 113 10.05 13.82 -7.93
CA THR A 113 9.59 13.07 -9.10
C THR A 113 8.54 12.03 -8.71
N SER A 114 7.44 11.98 -9.46
CA SER A 114 6.38 10.98 -9.28
C SER A 114 6.42 9.93 -10.39
N THR A 115 6.36 8.66 -10.01
CA THR A 115 6.23 7.52 -10.94
C THR A 115 5.00 6.72 -10.56
N THR A 116 4.13 6.44 -11.54
CA THR A 116 2.94 5.60 -11.36
C THR A 116 3.22 4.21 -11.92
N TYR A 117 2.89 3.19 -11.14
CA TYR A 117 3.04 1.79 -11.48
C TYR A 117 1.67 1.10 -11.52
N ASP A 118 1.57 0.08 -12.36
CA ASP A 118 0.54 -0.95 -12.29
C ASP A 118 0.90 -1.96 -11.21
N ILE A 119 -0.01 -2.21 -10.28
CA ILE A 119 0.06 -3.33 -9.33
C ILE A 119 -0.38 -4.58 -10.09
N VAL A 120 0.57 -5.47 -10.34
CA VAL A 120 0.35 -6.73 -11.08
C VAL A 120 -0.04 -7.85 -10.12
N ASN A 121 0.57 -7.89 -8.94
CA ASN A 121 0.22 -8.80 -7.87
C ASN A 121 0.39 -8.10 -6.52
N LEU A 122 -0.57 -8.29 -5.61
CA LEU A 122 -0.44 -7.86 -4.23
C LEU A 122 -1.02 -8.94 -3.34
N THR A 123 -0.14 -9.56 -2.56
CA THR A 123 -0.51 -10.52 -1.54
C THR A 123 0.03 -10.07 -0.19
N VAL A 124 -0.21 -10.89 0.82
CA VAL A 124 0.43 -10.77 2.12
C VAL A 124 1.96 -10.72 1.96
N ASN A 125 2.60 -11.52 1.10
CA ASN A 125 4.06 -11.64 1.07
C ASN A 125 4.72 -11.13 -0.22
N GLU A 126 3.96 -10.65 -1.18
CA GLU A 126 4.49 -10.18 -2.47
C GLU A 126 3.80 -8.89 -2.92
N LEU A 127 4.61 -7.95 -3.37
CA LEU A 127 4.18 -6.79 -4.14
C LEU A 127 4.92 -6.83 -5.48
N LYS A 128 4.20 -7.07 -6.57
CA LYS A 128 4.73 -6.98 -7.94
C LYS A 128 4.14 -5.76 -8.62
N ILE A 129 4.99 -4.88 -9.12
CA ILE A 129 4.62 -3.65 -9.80
C ILE A 129 5.27 -3.53 -11.17
N LYS A 130 4.66 -2.76 -12.07
CA LYS A 130 5.08 -2.58 -13.46
C LYS A 130 4.99 -1.12 -13.90
N ASN A 131 5.95 -0.66 -14.69
CA ASN A 131 5.89 0.62 -15.40
C ASN A 131 6.36 0.43 -16.85
N GLY A 132 5.48 0.64 -17.83
CA GLY A 132 5.78 0.31 -19.22
C GLY A 132 6.04 -1.19 -19.37
N THR A 133 7.24 -1.59 -19.82
CA THR A 133 7.65 -3.00 -19.82
C THR A 133 8.42 -3.41 -18.57
N ALA A 134 8.89 -2.47 -17.74
CA ALA A 134 9.70 -2.77 -16.57
C ALA A 134 8.83 -3.40 -15.46
N VAL A 135 9.38 -4.41 -14.78
CA VAL A 135 8.73 -5.13 -13.68
C VAL A 135 9.67 -5.14 -12.48
N GLU A 136 9.10 -4.92 -11.30
CA GLU A 136 9.78 -5.03 -10.02
C GLU A 136 8.97 -5.95 -9.10
N VAL A 137 9.67 -6.86 -8.41
CA VAL A 137 9.07 -7.80 -7.45
C VAL A 137 9.69 -7.57 -6.09
N TYR A 138 8.82 -7.37 -5.12
CA TYR A 138 9.18 -7.15 -3.73
C TYR A 138 8.55 -8.22 -2.83
N ILE A 139 9.23 -8.52 -1.73
CA ILE A 139 8.73 -9.38 -0.65
C ILE A 139 8.83 -8.67 0.69
N ARG A 140 8.06 -9.09 1.70
CA ARG A 140 8.14 -8.57 3.07
C ARG A 140 8.60 -9.62 4.07
#